data_AF-D7KTS7-F1
#
_entry.id   AF-D7KTS7-F1
#
_cell.length_a   1.000
_cell.length_b   1.000
_cell.length_c   1.000
_cell.angle_alpha   90.00
_cell.angle_beta   90.00
_cell.angle_gamma   90.00
#
_symmetry.space_group_name_H-M   'P 1'
#
loop_
_entity.id
_entity.type
_entity.pdbx_description
1 polymer ?
#
loop_
_entity_poly.entity_id
_entity_poly.type
_entity_poly.pdbx_seq_one_letter_code
_entity_poly.pdbx_strand_id
1 'polypeptide(L)'
;MIFYLWGRIRVLQKLIETLSTKEQISLVKSALKPGFLFLVKELNGNHVILSCLKSFGPNDNKLMIFYLWGRIRVLQKLIETLSTNEQISLVKSALKPGFLFLVKELNGNHVILSCLKSFGPNDNKLMIFCLWGRILVVRKLNETLSTKEQISLVKSALKPEFLSLVKELNGNNVILSVLKSFGPNHNKLMIFCLWGRTRVVQKLIETLSTKEQISLVKSALKPRFLSLVKELSGNHVILSCLKSFGPNDNKV
;
A
#
# COMPACT_ATOMS: atom_id res chain seq x y z
N MET A 1 28.06 6.78 20.12
CA MET A 1 27.05 7.27 21.08
C MET A 1 25.71 6.54 20.98
N ILE A 2 25.06 6.43 19.81
CA ILE A 2 23.74 5.74 19.69
C ILE A 2 23.79 4.22 19.94
N PHE A 3 24.92 3.55 19.68
CA PHE A 3 25.06 2.11 19.97
C PHE A 3 24.87 1.75 21.45
N TYR A 4 25.19 2.64 22.39
CA TYR A 4 24.96 2.44 23.83
C TYR A 4 23.49 2.62 24.25
N LEU A 5 22.64 3.13 23.35
CA LEU A 5 21.21 3.38 23.61
C LEU A 5 20.30 2.24 23.15
N TRP A 6 20.85 1.17 22.56
CA TRP A 6 20.05 0.05 22.08
C TRP A 6 19.24 -0.67 23.17
N GLY A 7 19.69 -0.62 24.43
CA GLY A 7 18.91 -1.06 25.60
C GLY A 7 18.11 0.04 26.30
N ARG A 8 18.16 1.29 25.81
CA ARG A 8 17.53 2.47 26.41
C ARG A 8 16.57 3.14 25.43
N ILE A 9 15.55 2.38 25.02
CA ILE A 9 14.52 2.79 24.07
C ILE A 9 13.90 4.16 24.41
N ARG A 10 13.64 4.46 25.69
CA ARG A 10 13.11 5.76 26.13
C ARG A 10 14.08 6.94 25.88
N VAL A 11 15.39 6.72 26.03
CA VAL A 11 16.39 7.78 25.78
C VAL A 11 16.48 8.06 24.29
N LEU A 12 16.45 7.00 23.48
CA LEU A 12 16.48 7.13 22.02
C LEU A 12 15.23 7.86 21.48
N GLN A 13 14.04 7.56 22.01
CA GLN A 13 12.80 8.29 21.68
C GLN A 13 12.93 9.79 21.96
N LYS A 14 13.31 10.16 23.20
CA LYS A 14 13.47 11.57 23.58
C LYS A 14 14.50 12.29 22.72
N LEU A 15 15.62 11.63 22.42
CA LEU A 15 16.63 12.18 21.50
C LEU A 15 16.02 12.50 20.13
N ILE A 16 15.26 11.55 19.55
CA ILE A 16 14.63 11.72 18.24
C ILE A 16 13.56 12.82 18.25
N GLU A 17 12.83 12.96 19.35
CA GLU A 17 11.79 13.99 19.53
C GLU A 17 12.36 15.40 19.67
N THR A 18 13.63 15.54 20.08
CA THR A 18 14.32 16.84 20.19
C THR A 18 14.98 17.32 18.89
N LEU A 19 14.96 16.51 17.83
CA LEU A 19 15.61 16.85 16.56
C LEU A 19 14.87 18.01 15.88
N SER A 20 15.57 19.10 15.62
CA SER A 20 15.01 20.31 15.00
C SER A 20 15.67 20.68 13.67
N THR A 21 16.88 20.18 13.39
CA THR A 21 17.62 20.50 12.16
C THR A 21 17.80 19.30 11.22
N LYS A 22 17.97 19.60 9.92
CA LYS A 22 18.22 18.56 8.90
C LYS A 22 19.53 17.83 9.14
N GLU A 23 20.57 18.52 9.60
CA GLU A 23 21.86 17.90 9.95
C GLU A 23 21.72 16.91 11.10
N GLN A 24 21.01 17.29 12.18
CA GLN A 24 20.74 16.41 13.32
C GLN A 24 19.99 15.14 12.88
N ILE A 25 18.94 15.32 12.09
CA ILE A 25 18.17 14.21 11.52
C ILE A 25 19.07 13.29 10.68
N SER A 26 19.95 13.85 9.84
CA SER A 26 20.88 13.09 9.01
C SER A 26 21.88 12.26 9.83
N LEU A 27 22.42 12.85 10.90
CA LEU A 27 23.34 12.17 11.82
C LEU A 27 22.65 11.01 12.54
N VAL A 28 21.45 11.25 13.07
CA VAL A 28 20.67 10.21 13.77
C VAL A 28 20.29 9.07 12.82
N LYS A 29 19.84 9.38 11.59
CA LYS A 29 19.58 8.36 10.58
C LYS A 29 20.78 7.48 10.30
N SER A 30 21.94 8.10 10.08
CA SER A 30 23.19 7.39 9.78
C SER A 30 23.60 6.47 10.92
N ALA A 31 23.45 6.93 12.15
CA ALA A 31 23.76 6.16 13.35
C ALA A 31 22.71 5.07 13.67
N LEU A 32 21.44 5.26 13.31
CA LEU A 32 20.39 4.23 13.43
C LEU A 32 20.51 3.14 12.37
N LYS A 33 20.98 3.47 11.17
CA LYS A 33 21.03 2.56 10.00
C LYS A 33 21.63 1.17 10.29
N PRO A 34 22.86 1.05 10.85
CA PRO A 34 23.44 -0.27 11.15
C PRO A 34 22.61 -1.03 12.17
N GLY A 35 21.94 -0.29 13.06
CA GLY A 35 21.20 -0.86 14.17
C GLY A 35 19.69 -1.00 13.97
N PHE A 36 19.16 -0.60 12.83
CA PHE A 36 17.72 -0.44 12.63
C PHE A 36 17.00 -1.80 12.71
N LEU A 37 17.57 -2.84 12.10
CA LEU A 37 16.95 -4.17 12.05
C LEU A 37 16.90 -4.91 13.40
N PHE A 38 17.79 -4.58 14.33
CA PHE A 38 17.72 -5.07 15.69
C PHE A 38 16.66 -4.29 16.47
N LEU A 39 16.71 -2.96 16.36
CA LEU A 39 15.78 -2.07 17.05
C LEU A 39 14.32 -2.39 16.73
N VAL A 40 14.00 -2.74 15.48
CA VAL A 40 12.63 -3.10 15.09
C VAL A 40 12.17 -4.44 15.67
N LYS A 41 13.08 -5.30 16.14
CA LYS A 41 12.75 -6.58 16.80
C LYS A 41 12.58 -6.44 18.31
N GLU A 42 13.05 -5.34 18.90
CA GLU A 42 12.90 -5.07 20.33
C GLU A 42 11.43 -4.89 20.71
N LEU A 43 11.08 -5.32 21.94
CA LEU A 43 9.70 -5.29 22.46
C LEU A 43 9.05 -3.89 22.33
N ASN A 44 9.83 -2.84 22.54
CA ASN A 44 9.40 -1.44 22.50
C ASN A 44 9.95 -0.68 21.28
N GLY A 45 10.50 -1.39 20.29
CA GLY A 45 11.09 -0.80 19.09
C GLY A 45 10.12 0.02 18.25
N ASN A 46 8.83 -0.36 18.26
CA ASN A 46 7.74 0.35 17.59
C ASN A 46 7.65 1.83 18.00
N HIS A 47 7.91 2.15 19.27
CA HIS A 47 7.86 3.53 19.73
C HIS A 47 8.99 4.39 19.14
N VAL A 48 10.18 3.81 18.95
CA VAL A 48 11.27 4.53 18.26
C VAL A 48 10.92 4.74 16.79
N ILE A 49 10.29 3.75 16.14
CA ILE A 49 9.79 3.90 14.76
C ILE A 49 8.79 5.06 14.68
N LEU A 50 7.87 5.18 15.64
CA LEU A 50 6.92 6.29 15.70
C LEU A 50 7.60 7.65 15.90
N SER A 51 8.58 7.76 16.80
CA SER A 51 9.37 8.99 16.96
C SER A 51 10.11 9.34 15.66
N CYS A 52 10.71 8.35 14.97
CA CYS A 52 11.32 8.56 13.66
C CYS A 52 10.30 9.05 12.62
N LEU A 53 9.10 8.44 12.57
CA LEU A 53 8.06 8.83 11.61
C LEU A 53 7.58 10.26 11.82
N LYS A 54 7.55 10.72 13.07
CA LYS A 54 7.18 12.08 13.44
C LYS A 54 8.27 13.08 13.09
N SER A 55 9.52 12.78 13.44
CA SER A 55 10.64 13.71 13.26
C SER A 55 11.25 13.71 11.87
N PHE A 56 11.09 12.63 11.09
CA PHE A 56 11.68 12.51 9.77
C PHE A 56 10.72 12.95 8.66
N GLY A 57 11.29 13.29 7.49
CA GLY A 57 10.52 13.73 6.35
C GLY A 57 9.75 12.60 5.65
N PRO A 58 8.75 12.92 4.81
CA PRO A 58 7.92 11.92 4.13
C PRO A 58 8.70 10.89 3.30
N ASN A 59 9.82 11.27 2.69
CA ASN A 59 10.65 10.35 1.90
C ASN A 59 11.37 9.34 2.78
N ASP A 60 11.86 9.78 3.93
CA ASP A 60 12.50 8.89 4.91
C ASP A 60 11.50 7.93 5.52
N ASN A 61 10.29 8.42 5.83
CA ASN A 61 9.21 7.61 6.37
C ASN A 61 8.82 6.48 5.41
N LYS A 62 8.73 6.78 4.11
CA LYS A 62 8.50 5.77 3.07
C LYS A 62 9.60 4.73 3.03
N LEU A 63 10.87 5.14 3.07
CA LEU A 63 12.02 4.22 3.09
C LEU A 63 12.03 3.36 4.35
N MET A 64 11.74 3.95 5.50
CA MET A 64 11.70 3.24 6.78
C MET A 64 10.61 2.17 6.79
N ILE A 65 9.37 2.52 6.41
CA ILE A 65 8.30 1.52 6.26
C ILE A 65 8.63 0.51 5.17
N PHE A 66 9.35 0.91 4.11
CA PHE A 66 9.80 -0.02 3.08
C PHE A 66 10.66 -1.16 3.65
N TYR A 67 11.59 -0.87 4.57
CA TYR A 67 12.39 -1.88 5.26
C TYR A 67 11.56 -2.80 6.18
N LEU A 68 10.37 -2.37 6.60
CA LEU A 68 9.48 -3.16 7.45
C LEU A 68 8.56 -4.12 6.67
N TRP A 69 8.43 -4.00 5.34
CA TRP A 69 7.55 -4.87 4.55
C TRP A 69 7.90 -6.35 4.72
N GLY A 70 9.19 -6.71 4.75
CA GLY A 70 9.65 -8.08 5.02
C GLY A 70 9.59 -8.49 6.50
N ARG A 71 8.95 -7.70 7.36
CA ARG A 71 8.89 -7.86 8.83
C ARG A 71 7.45 -7.67 9.31
N ILE A 72 6.56 -8.51 8.80
CA ILE A 72 5.10 -8.47 9.03
C ILE A 72 4.72 -8.31 10.52
N ARG A 73 5.38 -9.02 11.44
CA ARG A 73 5.10 -8.91 12.89
C ARG A 73 5.38 -7.52 13.46
N VAL A 74 6.48 -6.89 13.03
CA VAL A 74 6.84 -5.53 13.45
C VAL A 74 5.82 -4.54 12.91
N LEU A 75 5.49 -4.67 11.62
CA LEU A 75 4.53 -3.78 10.97
C LEU A 75 3.15 -3.88 11.61
N GLN A 76 2.72 -5.11 11.92
CA GLN A 76 1.49 -5.38 12.67
C GLN A 76 1.50 -4.68 14.03
N LYS A 77 2.56 -4.89 14.83
CA LYS A 77 2.69 -4.28 16.16
C LYS A 77 2.71 -2.75 16.10
N LEU A 78 3.40 -2.18 15.11
CA LEU A 78 3.42 -0.74 14.87
C LEU A 78 2.00 -0.19 14.67
N ILE A 79 1.20 -0.83 13.81
CA ILE A 79 -0.18 -0.41 13.52
C ILE A 79 -1.11 -0.56 14.73
N GLU A 80 -0.92 -1.61 15.53
CA GLU A 80 -1.69 -1.87 16.76
C GLU A 80 -1.36 -0.86 17.88
N THR A 81 -0.21 -0.17 17.80
CA THR A 81 0.20 0.83 18.80
C THR A 81 -0.15 2.27 18.44
N LEU A 82 -0.83 2.49 17.31
CA LEU A 82 -1.24 3.82 16.88
C LEU A 82 -2.39 4.30 17.77
N SER A 83 -2.20 5.44 18.43
CA SER A 83 -3.17 6.02 19.37
C SER A 83 -3.68 7.39 18.95
N THR A 84 -3.07 8.02 17.95
CA THR A 84 -3.42 9.37 17.49
C THR A 84 -3.69 9.42 16.00
N ASN A 85 -4.56 10.33 15.57
CA ASN A 85 -4.86 10.56 14.14
C ASN A 85 -3.61 10.97 13.34
N GLU A 86 -2.68 11.70 13.97
CA GLU A 86 -1.40 12.08 13.36
C GLU A 86 -0.56 10.85 13.02
N GLN A 87 -0.36 9.94 13.99
CA GLN A 87 0.36 8.68 13.79
C GLN A 87 -0.32 7.80 12.72
N ILE A 88 -1.64 7.69 12.78
CA ILE A 88 -2.43 6.96 11.78
C ILE A 88 -2.18 7.54 10.39
N SER A 89 -2.24 8.87 10.24
CA SER A 89 -2.01 9.54 8.96
C SER A 89 -0.60 9.29 8.41
N LEU A 90 0.43 9.39 9.25
CA LEU A 90 1.83 9.13 8.89
C LEU A 90 2.02 7.69 8.42
N VAL A 91 1.63 6.72 9.24
CA VAL A 91 1.76 5.29 8.93
C VAL A 91 0.94 4.91 7.70
N LYS A 92 -0.29 5.40 7.59
CA LYS A 92 -1.15 5.22 6.41
C LYS A 92 -0.44 5.68 5.14
N SER A 93 0.08 6.91 5.14
CA SER A 93 0.73 7.50 3.96
C SER A 93 1.92 6.66 3.46
N ALA A 94 2.68 6.08 4.39
CA ALA A 94 3.85 5.27 4.10
C ALA A 94 3.50 3.81 3.75
N LEU A 95 2.37 3.27 4.23
CA LEU A 95 1.88 1.93 3.90
C LEU A 95 1.21 1.84 2.53
N LYS A 96 0.54 2.91 2.07
CA LYS A 96 -0.22 2.92 0.80
C LYS A 96 0.49 2.22 -0.39
N PRO A 97 1.79 2.45 -0.66
CA PRO A 97 2.48 1.82 -1.80
C PRO A 97 2.67 0.30 -1.70
N GLY A 98 2.56 -0.29 -0.51
CA GLY A 98 2.83 -1.71 -0.27
C GLY A 98 1.60 -2.54 0.13
N PHE A 99 0.38 -1.98 0.13
CA PHE A 99 -0.83 -2.79 0.34
C PHE A 99 -0.94 -3.97 -0.63
N LEU A 100 -0.56 -3.78 -1.90
CA LEU A 100 -0.51 -4.87 -2.86
C LEU A 100 0.47 -5.99 -2.46
N PHE A 101 1.59 -5.63 -1.86
CA PHE A 101 2.56 -6.60 -1.37
C PHE A 101 1.96 -7.41 -0.21
N LEU A 102 1.32 -6.74 0.77
CA LEU A 102 0.67 -7.43 1.91
C LEU A 102 -0.40 -8.43 1.49
N VAL A 103 -1.18 -8.12 0.45
CA VAL A 103 -2.22 -9.04 -0.04
C VAL A 103 -1.63 -10.35 -0.59
N LYS A 104 -0.37 -10.34 -1.02
CA LYS A 104 0.33 -11.49 -1.59
C LYS A 104 1.17 -12.25 -0.59
N GLU A 105 1.62 -11.58 0.46
CA GLU A 105 2.40 -12.19 1.53
C GLU A 105 1.58 -13.23 2.30
N LEU A 106 2.18 -14.39 2.58
CA LEU A 106 1.56 -15.52 3.28
C LEU A 106 0.90 -15.10 4.61
N ASN A 107 1.52 -14.14 5.30
CA ASN A 107 1.05 -13.61 6.60
C ASN A 107 0.60 -12.15 6.53
N GLY A 108 0.55 -11.54 5.34
CA GLY A 108 0.22 -10.12 5.20
C GLY A 108 -1.24 -9.79 5.56
N ASN A 109 -2.11 -10.81 5.60
CA ASN A 109 -3.50 -10.68 6.08
C ASN A 109 -3.58 -10.19 7.54
N HIS A 110 -2.58 -10.46 8.38
CA HIS A 110 -2.55 -9.96 9.76
C HIS A 110 -2.33 -8.45 9.80
N VAL A 111 -1.42 -7.92 8.97
CA VAL A 111 -1.18 -6.48 8.85
C VAL A 111 -2.38 -5.78 8.23
N ILE A 112 -3.01 -6.38 7.22
CA ILE A 112 -4.25 -5.89 6.61
C ILE A 112 -5.35 -5.81 7.67
N LEU A 113 -5.51 -6.84 8.50
CA LEU A 113 -6.48 -6.84 9.59
C LEU A 113 -6.21 -5.71 10.59
N SER A 114 -4.96 -5.51 11.02
CA SER A 114 -4.61 -4.41 11.94
C SER A 114 -4.87 -3.05 11.31
N CYS A 115 -4.61 -2.88 10.00
CA CYS A 115 -4.96 -1.65 9.30
C CYS A 115 -6.48 -1.41 9.29
N LEU A 116 -7.28 -2.44 8.97
CA LEU A 116 -8.74 -2.33 8.95
C LEU A 116 -9.31 -1.94 10.31
N LYS A 117 -8.67 -2.41 11.41
CA LYS A 117 -9.02 -2.07 12.79
C LYS A 117 -8.60 -0.65 13.19
N SER A 118 -7.41 -0.21 12.77
CA SER A 118 -6.86 1.09 13.18
C SER A 118 -7.26 2.25 12.27
N PHE A 119 -7.64 2.01 11.01
CA PHE A 119 -7.92 3.05 10.02
C PHE A 119 -9.42 3.21 9.77
N GLY A 120 -9.83 4.43 9.42
CA GLY A 120 -11.23 4.71 9.09
C GLY A 120 -11.70 4.08 7.77
N PRO A 121 -13.02 3.95 7.55
CA PRO A 121 -13.62 3.37 6.34
C PRO A 121 -13.09 3.97 5.03
N ASN A 122 -12.96 5.31 4.99
CA ASN A 122 -12.46 6.03 3.82
C ASN A 122 -10.99 5.71 3.51
N ASP A 123 -10.19 5.46 4.54
CA ASP A 123 -8.77 5.16 4.40
C ASP A 123 -8.52 3.72 3.96
N ASN A 124 -9.44 2.82 4.30
CA ASN A 124 -9.39 1.43 3.91
C ASN A 124 -9.73 1.19 2.43
N LYS A 125 -10.34 2.14 1.72
CA LYS A 125 -10.79 1.98 0.32
C LYS A 125 -9.71 1.43 -0.62
N LEU A 126 -8.48 1.96 -0.55
CA LEU A 126 -7.34 1.49 -1.35
C LEU A 126 -6.97 0.03 -1.03
N MET A 127 -7.05 -0.34 0.24
CA MET A 127 -6.78 -1.70 0.70
C MET A 127 -7.86 -2.68 0.26
N ILE A 128 -9.13 -2.29 0.40
CA ILE A 128 -10.27 -3.06 -0.08
C ILE A 128 -10.15 -3.30 -1.59
N PHE A 129 -9.73 -2.28 -2.36
CA PHE A 129 -9.44 -2.44 -3.78
C PHE A 129 -8.35 -3.49 -4.04
N CYS A 130 -7.27 -3.51 -3.25
CA CYS A 130 -6.22 -4.52 -3.38
C CYS A 130 -6.71 -5.94 -3.04
N LEU A 131 -7.76 -6.08 -2.23
CA LEU A 131 -8.40 -7.36 -1.89
C LEU A 131 -9.35 -7.88 -2.98
N TRP A 132 -9.58 -7.12 -4.05
CA TRP A 132 -10.54 -7.50 -5.06
C TRP A 132 -10.20 -8.84 -5.72
N GLY A 133 -11.17 -9.75 -5.72
CA GLY A 133 -11.02 -11.11 -6.25
C GLY A 133 -10.10 -12.00 -5.41
N ARG A 134 -9.72 -11.59 -4.20
CA ARG A 134 -8.93 -12.38 -3.25
C ARG A 134 -9.84 -13.16 -2.30
N ILE A 135 -10.65 -14.06 -2.86
CA ILE A 135 -11.69 -14.82 -2.15
C ILE A 135 -11.15 -15.44 -0.85
N LEU A 136 -10.01 -16.15 -0.92
CA LEU A 136 -9.41 -16.78 0.26
C LEU A 136 -8.97 -15.78 1.34
N VAL A 137 -8.35 -14.65 0.94
CA VAL A 137 -7.90 -13.62 1.88
C VAL A 137 -9.10 -12.92 2.51
N VAL A 138 -10.10 -12.57 1.70
CA VAL A 138 -11.35 -11.95 2.16
C VAL A 138 -12.09 -12.87 3.13
N ARG A 139 -12.17 -14.18 2.85
CA ARG A 139 -12.79 -15.15 3.75
C ARG A 139 -12.10 -15.18 5.11
N LYS A 140 -10.77 -15.29 5.13
CA LYS A 140 -9.97 -15.28 6.38
C LYS A 140 -10.13 -13.98 7.17
N LEU A 141 -10.18 -12.83 6.48
CA LEU A 141 -10.42 -11.53 7.12
C LEU A 141 -11.84 -11.46 7.71
N ASN A 142 -12.85 -11.91 6.96
CA ASN A 142 -14.24 -11.93 7.40
C ASN A 142 -14.47 -12.81 8.63
N GLU A 143 -13.73 -13.92 8.77
CA GLU A 143 -13.75 -14.79 9.95
C GLU A 143 -13.13 -14.13 11.20
N THR A 144 -12.27 -13.11 11.03
CA THR A 144 -11.52 -12.48 12.15
C THR A 144 -12.03 -11.09 12.54
N LEU A 145 -12.75 -10.41 11.64
CA LEU A 145 -13.29 -9.07 11.90
C LEU A 145 -14.49 -9.13 12.84
N SER A 146 -14.58 -8.15 13.75
CA SER A 146 -15.62 -8.13 14.79
C SER A 146 -16.76 -7.15 14.50
N THR A 147 -16.53 -6.14 13.65
CA THR A 147 -17.53 -5.10 13.38
C THR A 147 -18.27 -5.35 12.05
N LYS A 148 -19.59 -5.15 12.06
CA LYS A 148 -20.43 -5.29 10.86
C LYS A 148 -19.98 -4.37 9.72
N GLU A 149 -19.52 -3.16 10.06
CA GLU A 149 -19.03 -2.18 9.08
C GLU A 149 -17.78 -2.69 8.35
N GLN A 150 -16.76 -3.15 9.08
CA GLN A 150 -15.54 -3.69 8.47
C GLN A 150 -15.82 -4.96 7.66
N ILE A 151 -16.70 -5.84 8.17
CA ILE A 151 -17.15 -7.03 7.45
C ILE A 151 -17.82 -6.64 6.13
N SER A 152 -18.73 -5.65 6.16
CA SER A 152 -19.40 -5.15 4.96
C SER A 152 -18.41 -4.58 3.95
N LEU A 153 -17.44 -3.77 4.40
CA LEU A 153 -16.37 -3.22 3.58
C LEU A 153 -15.51 -4.32 2.94
N VAL A 154 -15.09 -5.33 3.69
CA VAL A 154 -14.27 -6.42 3.18
C VAL A 154 -15.04 -7.34 2.23
N LYS A 155 -16.31 -7.64 2.52
CA LYS A 155 -17.19 -8.39 1.61
C LYS A 155 -17.44 -7.64 0.31
N SER A 156 -17.42 -6.30 0.33
CA SER A 156 -17.57 -5.50 -0.89
C SER A 156 -16.49 -5.84 -1.93
N ALA A 157 -15.27 -6.21 -1.52
CA ALA A 157 -14.20 -6.64 -2.42
C ALA A 157 -14.49 -7.94 -3.21
N LEU A 158 -15.59 -8.65 -2.90
CA LEU A 158 -16.04 -9.82 -3.66
C LEU A 158 -17.26 -9.54 -4.53
N LYS A 159 -17.92 -8.40 -4.34
CA LYS A 159 -19.12 -8.06 -5.10
C LYS A 159 -18.76 -7.80 -6.57
N PRO A 160 -19.54 -8.30 -7.54
CA PRO A 160 -19.36 -7.93 -8.94
C PRO A 160 -19.57 -6.42 -9.16
N GLU A 161 -20.42 -5.78 -8.34
CA GLU A 161 -20.67 -4.34 -8.30
C GLU A 161 -19.57 -3.56 -7.55
N PHE A 162 -18.46 -4.18 -7.14
CA PHE A 162 -17.33 -3.44 -6.56
C PHE A 162 -16.85 -2.29 -7.47
N LEU A 163 -17.11 -2.43 -8.77
CA LEU A 163 -16.95 -1.38 -9.78
C LEU A 163 -17.83 -0.14 -9.57
N SER A 164 -19.09 -0.29 -9.17
CA SER A 164 -19.96 0.85 -8.85
C SER A 164 -19.50 1.53 -7.56
N LEU A 165 -19.04 0.75 -6.57
CA LEU A 165 -18.48 1.29 -5.34
C LEU A 165 -17.22 2.13 -5.59
N VAL A 166 -16.35 1.71 -6.52
CA VAL A 166 -15.21 2.55 -6.94
C VAL A 166 -15.70 3.85 -7.56
N LYS A 167 -16.73 3.84 -8.43
CA LYS A 167 -17.30 5.06 -9.04
C LYS A 167 -17.96 5.99 -8.01
N GLU A 168 -18.76 5.47 -7.07
CA GLU A 168 -19.50 6.22 -6.05
C GLU A 168 -18.59 6.89 -5.01
N LEU A 169 -17.42 6.32 -4.71
CA LEU A 169 -16.55 6.77 -3.61
C LEU A 169 -15.60 7.92 -3.96
N ASN A 170 -15.98 8.85 -4.83
CA ASN A 170 -15.07 9.83 -5.43
C ASN A 170 -14.04 9.13 -6.35
N GLY A 171 -14.54 8.23 -7.19
CA GLY A 171 -13.78 7.18 -7.88
C GLY A 171 -12.59 7.63 -8.68
N ASN A 172 -12.65 8.81 -9.30
CA ASN A 172 -11.53 9.31 -10.08
C ASN A 172 -10.29 9.59 -9.22
N ASN A 173 -10.47 10.12 -8.00
CA ASN A 173 -9.37 10.39 -7.08
C ASN A 173 -8.81 9.09 -6.47
N VAL A 174 -9.68 8.12 -6.18
CA VAL A 174 -9.27 6.80 -5.68
C VAL A 174 -8.51 6.03 -6.75
N ILE A 175 -9.07 5.91 -7.96
CA ILE A 175 -8.43 5.26 -9.11
C ILE A 175 -7.10 5.94 -9.41
N LEU A 176 -7.05 7.28 -9.44
CA LEU A 176 -5.82 8.01 -9.70
C LEU A 176 -4.77 7.81 -8.59
N SER A 177 -5.18 7.80 -7.32
CA SER A 177 -4.29 7.49 -6.19
C SER A 177 -3.77 6.05 -6.25
N VAL A 178 -4.62 5.08 -6.62
CA VAL A 178 -4.22 3.68 -6.87
C VAL A 178 -3.19 3.63 -7.99
N LEU A 179 -3.48 4.22 -9.15
CA LEU A 179 -2.60 4.23 -10.31
C LEU A 179 -1.24 4.87 -9.98
N LYS A 180 -1.23 6.01 -9.29
CA LYS A 180 -0.01 6.66 -8.80
C LYS A 180 0.75 5.83 -7.76
N SER A 181 0.05 5.05 -6.92
CA SER A 181 0.69 4.16 -5.94
C SER A 181 1.46 2.99 -6.56
N PHE A 182 1.17 2.64 -7.82
CA PHE A 182 1.94 1.63 -8.54
C PHE A 182 3.37 2.10 -8.88
N GLY A 183 3.63 3.41 -8.82
CA GLY A 183 4.93 4.04 -8.97
C GLY A 183 5.39 4.20 -10.44
N PRO A 184 6.38 5.06 -10.70
CA PRO A 184 6.88 5.38 -12.04
C PRO A 184 7.62 4.22 -12.73
N ASN A 185 7.94 3.14 -11.99
CA ASN A 185 8.59 1.94 -12.51
C ASN A 185 7.62 0.84 -12.93
N HIS A 186 6.31 1.14 -13.07
CA HIS A 186 5.31 0.45 -13.92
C HIS A 186 5.16 -1.09 -13.87
N ASN A 187 5.90 -1.80 -13.00
CA ASN A 187 5.93 -3.25 -12.93
C ASN A 187 4.72 -3.84 -12.20
N LYS A 188 4.01 -3.09 -11.36
CA LYS A 188 2.94 -3.66 -10.52
C LYS A 188 1.66 -3.99 -11.29
N LEU A 189 1.22 -3.14 -12.22
CA LEU A 189 0.09 -3.44 -13.11
C LEU A 189 0.44 -4.63 -14.02
N MET A 190 1.68 -4.62 -14.56
CA MET A 190 2.23 -5.75 -15.31
C MET A 190 2.22 -7.05 -14.51
N ILE A 191 2.66 -7.03 -13.25
CA ILE A 191 2.62 -8.17 -12.34
C ILE A 191 1.18 -8.68 -12.14
N PHE A 192 0.18 -7.79 -12.10
CA PHE A 192 -1.22 -8.21 -12.04
C PHE A 192 -1.66 -8.94 -13.31
N CYS A 193 -1.29 -8.44 -14.49
CA CYS A 193 -1.58 -9.12 -15.75
C CYS A 193 -0.91 -10.50 -15.81
N LEU A 194 0.38 -10.55 -15.49
CA LEU A 194 1.23 -11.75 -15.62
C LEU A 194 0.95 -12.85 -14.59
N TRP A 195 0.38 -12.51 -13.42
CA TRP A 195 0.02 -13.49 -12.39
C TRP A 195 -1.45 -13.92 -12.48
N GLY A 196 -2.02 -13.92 -13.69
CA GLY A 196 -3.35 -14.47 -13.97
C GLY A 196 -4.51 -13.65 -13.39
N ARG A 197 -4.30 -12.36 -13.09
CA ARG A 197 -5.31 -11.47 -12.49
C ARG A 197 -5.86 -10.46 -13.51
N THR A 198 -5.88 -10.85 -14.78
CA THR A 198 -6.26 -9.99 -15.91
C THR A 198 -7.70 -9.49 -15.81
N ARG A 199 -8.61 -10.26 -15.18
CA ARG A 199 -9.99 -9.83 -14.93
C ARG A 199 -10.10 -8.57 -14.04
N VAL A 200 -9.22 -8.40 -13.05
CA VAL A 200 -9.22 -7.18 -12.20
C VAL A 200 -8.73 -5.99 -13.02
N VAL A 201 -7.71 -6.21 -13.87
CA VAL A 201 -7.14 -5.17 -14.72
C VAL A 201 -8.12 -4.72 -15.82
N GLN A 202 -8.81 -5.67 -16.47
CA GLN A 202 -9.85 -5.39 -17.47
C GLN A 202 -10.95 -4.50 -16.89
N LYS A 203 -11.44 -4.85 -15.69
CA LYS A 203 -12.49 -4.10 -15.02
C LYS A 203 -12.00 -2.74 -14.51
N LEU A 204 -10.74 -2.63 -14.09
CA LEU A 204 -10.12 -1.32 -13.82
C LEU A 204 -10.11 -0.44 -15.09
N ILE A 205 -9.71 -1.01 -16.23
CA ILE A 205 -9.70 -0.33 -17.54
C ILE A 205 -11.09 0.20 -17.91
N GLU A 206 -12.15 -0.59 -17.69
CA GLU A 206 -13.55 -0.22 -17.94
C GLU A 206 -14.05 0.95 -17.07
N THR A 207 -13.33 1.32 -16.01
CA THR A 207 -13.68 2.44 -15.12
C THR A 207 -12.91 3.71 -15.35
N LEU A 208 -11.89 3.70 -16.21
CA LEU A 208 -11.09 4.89 -16.46
C LEU A 208 -11.93 5.91 -17.22
N SER A 209 -11.98 7.13 -16.70
CA SER A 209 -12.76 8.22 -17.31
C SER A 209 -11.92 9.44 -17.67
N THR A 210 -10.69 9.55 -17.14
CA THR A 210 -9.82 10.71 -17.36
C THR A 210 -8.62 10.37 -18.24
N LYS A 211 -8.15 11.34 -19.04
CA LYS A 211 -6.94 11.20 -19.86
C LYS A 211 -5.70 10.88 -19.04
N GLU A 212 -5.58 11.44 -17.84
CA GLU A 212 -4.45 11.15 -16.93
C GLU A 212 -4.43 9.67 -16.51
N GLN A 213 -5.59 9.12 -16.13
CA GLN A 213 -5.71 7.70 -15.77
C GLN A 213 -5.37 6.78 -16.95
N ILE A 214 -5.90 7.08 -18.13
CA ILE A 214 -5.63 6.33 -19.37
C ILE A 214 -4.13 6.38 -19.69
N SER A 215 -3.52 7.57 -19.61
CA SER A 215 -2.07 7.76 -19.83
C SER A 215 -1.22 6.92 -18.89
N LEU A 216 -1.58 6.84 -17.60
CA LEU A 216 -0.87 6.02 -16.61
C LEU A 216 -0.97 4.53 -16.89
N VAL A 217 -2.13 4.05 -17.35
CA VAL A 217 -2.29 2.64 -17.76
C VAL A 217 -1.54 2.35 -19.05
N LYS A 218 -1.59 3.25 -20.04
CA LYS A 218 -0.81 3.12 -21.28
C LYS A 218 0.70 3.06 -21.00
N SER A 219 1.23 3.96 -20.17
CA SER A 219 2.65 3.93 -19.79
C SER A 219 3.01 2.65 -19.05
N ALA A 220 2.09 2.11 -18.22
CA ALA A 220 2.31 0.87 -17.49
C ALA A 220 2.40 -0.37 -18.39
N LEU A 221 1.56 -0.44 -19.43
CA LEU A 221 1.48 -1.60 -20.32
C LEU A 221 2.50 -1.55 -21.46
N LYS A 222 2.93 -0.35 -21.88
CA LYS A 222 3.83 -0.12 -23.02
C LYS A 222 5.08 -1.02 -23.04
N PRO A 223 5.84 -1.21 -21.94
CA PRO A 223 7.07 -1.99 -21.96
C PRO A 223 6.89 -3.47 -22.33
N ARG A 224 5.69 -4.02 -22.15
CA ARG A 224 5.40 -5.45 -22.34
C ARG A 224 4.20 -5.70 -23.24
N PHE A 225 3.75 -4.69 -23.98
CA PHE A 225 2.60 -4.75 -24.86
C PHE A 225 2.62 -6.00 -25.76
N LEU A 226 3.70 -6.23 -26.50
CA LEU A 226 3.83 -7.39 -27.38
C LEU A 226 3.76 -8.74 -26.64
N SER A 227 4.30 -8.80 -25.42
CA SER A 227 4.23 -10.02 -24.60
C SER A 227 2.82 -10.28 -24.08
N LEU A 228 2.07 -9.23 -23.71
CA LEU A 228 0.69 -9.34 -23.25
C LEU A 228 -0.25 -9.77 -24.38
N VAL A 229 -0.06 -9.23 -25.59
CA VAL A 229 -0.86 -9.62 -26.76
C VAL A 229 -0.75 -11.12 -27.05
N LYS A 230 0.44 -11.71 -26.87
CA LYS A 230 0.70 -13.13 -27.11
C LYS A 230 0.30 -14.04 -25.95
N GLU A 231 0.02 -13.47 -24.78
CA GLU A 231 -0.34 -14.23 -23.58
C GLU A 231 -1.84 -14.54 -23.56
N LEU A 232 -2.20 -15.80 -23.24
CA LEU A 232 -3.59 -16.28 -23.17
C LEU A 232 -4.51 -15.43 -22.30
N SER A 233 -3.97 -14.80 -21.26
CA SER A 233 -4.74 -13.95 -20.35
C SER A 233 -4.50 -12.46 -20.58
N GLY A 234 -3.28 -12.10 -21.00
CA GLY A 234 -2.85 -10.71 -21.23
C GLY A 234 -3.55 -10.08 -22.43
N ASN A 235 -3.88 -10.86 -23.46
CA ASN A 235 -4.57 -10.40 -24.66
C ASN A 235 -5.94 -9.76 -24.31
N HIS A 236 -6.66 -10.32 -23.34
CA HIS A 236 -7.95 -9.78 -22.87
C HIS A 236 -7.79 -8.40 -22.23
N VAL A 237 -6.66 -8.11 -21.58
CA VAL A 237 -6.37 -6.78 -21.04
C VAL A 237 -6.21 -5.77 -22.16
N ILE A 238 -5.46 -6.14 -23.21
CA ILE A 238 -5.26 -5.27 -24.38
C ILE A 238 -6.59 -5.04 -25.12
N LEU A 239 -7.41 -6.09 -25.27
CA LEU A 239 -8.75 -5.96 -25.85
C LEU A 239 -9.65 -5.02 -25.03
N SER A 240 -9.60 -5.08 -23.70
CA SER A 240 -10.32 -4.11 -22.85
C SER A 240 -9.81 -2.68 -23.05
N CYS A 241 -8.49 -2.46 -23.19
CA CYS A 241 -7.96 -1.13 -23.53
C CYS A 241 -8.55 -0.62 -24.83
N LEU A 242 -8.52 -1.43 -25.89
CA LEU A 242 -9.03 -1.04 -27.21
C LEU A 242 -10.53 -0.71 -27.19
N LYS A 243 -11.32 -1.45 -26.40
CA LYS A 243 -12.76 -1.22 -26.24
C LYS A 243 -13.08 0.03 -25.40
N SER A 244 -12.30 0.29 -24.36
CA SER A 244 -12.59 1.35 -23.39
C SER A 244 -11.92 2.69 -23.71
N PHE A 245 -10.84 2.69 -24.49
CA PHE A 245 -10.10 3.92 -24.83
C PHE A 245 -10.59 4.52 -26.15
N GLY A 246 -10.50 5.84 -26.26
CA GLY A 246 -10.92 6.54 -27.48
C GLY A 246 -10.02 6.24 -28.69
N PRO A 247 -10.46 6.53 -29.93
CA PRO A 247 -9.70 6.24 -31.15
C PRO A 247 -8.29 6.84 -31.17
N ASN A 248 -8.12 8.02 -30.56
CA ASN A 248 -6.82 8.69 -30.46
C ASN A 248 -5.89 8.06 -29.41
N ASP A 249 -6.46 7.38 -28.42
CA ASP A 249 -5.71 6.68 -27.37
C ASP A 249 -5.27 5.27 -27.81
N ASN A 250 -5.90 4.71 -28.85
CA ASN A 250 -5.58 3.40 -29.42
C ASN A 250 -4.44 3.44 -30.46
N LYS A 251 -3.94 4.63 -30.80
CA LYS A 251 -2.74 4.78 -31.64
C LYS A 251 -1.50 4.41 -30.82
N VAL A 252 -0.73 3.44 -31.33
CA VAL A 252 0.50 2.91 -30.73
C VAL A 252 1.63 3.93 -30.84
#